data_AF-A0A937AZT8-F1
#
_entry.id   AF-A0A937AZT8-F1
#
_cell.length_a   1.000
_cell.length_b   1.000
_cell.length_c   1.000
_cell.angle_alpha   90.00
_cell.angle_beta   90.00
_cell.angle_gamma   90.00
#
_symmetry.space_group_name_H-M   'P 1'
#
loop_
_entity.id
_entity.type
_entity.pdbx_description
1 polymer ?
#
loop_
_entity_poly.entity_id
_entity_poly.type
_entity_poly.pdbx_seq_one_letter_code
_entity_poly.pdbx_strand_id
1 'polypeptide(L)'
;MSCVGLWIASQDKRGNGRMRQRSRELDLGKYDTDKIPNNYLAVYDRLFEPLIDRPVKLLELGVRTGGSLRLWRDYFPRSIIAGLDLEPQGGARREERLHVYQGAQEDVSLLSRIAAEVAPDGFDIVIDDASHVAAPTRTSFWHLFDNHLKAGGLFAIEDWGTGYWERWPDGQALRPGQPHNAGMVGLIKELVDEQGAHDATRGWYDEPWERDSRFESIFLVSSIAVVTRRR
;
A
#
# COMPACT_ATOMS: atom_id res chain seq x y z
N MET A 1 -2.22 -41.42 -0.98
CA MET A 1 -1.58 -41.26 -2.30
C MET A 1 -2.44 -40.34 -3.14
N SER A 2 -1.81 -39.32 -3.73
CA SER A 2 -2.30 -38.45 -4.82
C SER A 2 -3.54 -37.58 -4.58
N CYS A 3 -3.31 -36.35 -4.13
CA CYS A 3 -4.05 -35.20 -4.66
C CYS A 3 -3.12 -33.97 -4.66
N VAL A 4 -2.16 -34.00 -5.58
CA VAL A 4 -1.36 -32.83 -5.96
C VAL A 4 -1.74 -32.55 -7.40
N GLY A 5 -2.53 -31.52 -7.64
CA GLY A 5 -2.90 -31.13 -8.99
C GLY A 5 -4.29 -30.54 -9.08
N LEU A 6 -4.40 -29.26 -8.76
CA LEU A 6 -5.22 -28.26 -9.46
C LEU A 6 -5.12 -27.00 -8.61
N TRP A 7 -4.37 -25.98 -9.05
CA TRP A 7 -4.57 -24.55 -8.76
C TRP A 7 -3.40 -23.71 -9.32
N ILE A 8 -3.06 -23.90 -10.60
CA ILE A 8 -2.42 -22.86 -11.42
C ILE A 8 -2.91 -23.05 -12.86
N ALA A 9 -4.13 -22.59 -13.18
CA ALA A 9 -4.55 -22.37 -14.56
C ALA A 9 -5.87 -21.57 -14.60
N SER A 10 -5.81 -20.32 -14.17
CA SER A 10 -6.72 -19.29 -14.63
C SER A 10 -5.90 -18.03 -14.92
N GLN A 11 -4.94 -18.18 -15.84
CA GLN A 11 -4.33 -17.05 -16.53
C GLN A 11 -4.85 -17.10 -17.96
N ASP A 12 -5.80 -16.20 -18.18
CA ASP A 12 -6.19 -15.57 -19.42
C ASP A 12 -5.36 -15.92 -20.66
N LYS A 13 -6.03 -16.45 -21.69
CA LYS A 13 -5.51 -16.60 -23.05
C LYS A 13 -5.49 -15.25 -23.77
N ARG A 14 -4.78 -14.26 -23.22
CA ARG A 14 -4.36 -13.06 -23.96
C ARG A 14 -2.87 -13.18 -24.25
N GLY A 15 -2.53 -12.89 -25.50
CA GLY A 15 -1.29 -13.32 -26.15
C GLY A 15 0.00 -12.85 -25.50
N ASN A 16 1.11 -13.20 -26.15
CA ASN A 16 2.52 -12.96 -25.83
C ASN A 16 2.92 -11.46 -25.73
N GLY A 17 2.09 -10.62 -25.09
CA GLY A 17 2.30 -9.21 -24.85
C GLY A 17 3.11 -9.03 -23.57
N ARG A 18 4.32 -8.52 -23.70
CA ARG A 18 5.16 -8.12 -22.57
C ARG A 18 4.36 -7.15 -21.68
N MET A 19 4.26 -7.45 -20.37
CA MET A 19 3.63 -6.56 -19.38
C MET A 19 4.13 -5.13 -19.56
N ARG A 20 3.19 -4.18 -19.64
CA ARG A 20 3.52 -2.76 -19.79
C ARG A 20 4.20 -2.29 -18.50
N GLN A 21 5.43 -1.80 -18.63
CA GLN A 21 6.20 -1.27 -17.52
C GLN A 21 6.24 0.24 -17.64
N ARG A 22 5.25 0.90 -17.05
CA ARG A 22 5.03 2.34 -17.18
C ARG A 22 6.25 3.14 -16.70
N SER A 23 6.95 2.65 -15.68
CA SER A 23 8.20 3.27 -15.22
C SER A 23 9.24 3.46 -16.33
N ARG A 24 9.31 2.55 -17.31
CA ARG A 24 10.26 2.61 -18.44
C ARG A 24 9.89 3.61 -19.53
N GLU A 25 8.66 4.11 -19.50
CA GLU A 25 8.16 5.14 -20.43
C GLU A 25 8.39 6.55 -19.87
N LEU A 26 8.79 6.67 -18.60
CA LEU A 26 9.02 7.92 -17.91
C LEU A 26 10.52 8.27 -17.88
N ASP A 27 10.81 9.57 -17.91
CA ASP A 27 12.15 10.09 -17.64
C ASP A 27 12.37 10.17 -16.13
N LEU A 28 12.80 9.04 -15.55
CA LEU A 28 12.89 8.85 -14.10
C LEU A 28 13.84 9.86 -13.41
N GLY A 29 14.81 10.42 -14.14
CA GLY A 29 15.76 11.41 -13.61
C GLY A 29 15.11 12.73 -13.17
N LYS A 30 13.83 12.96 -13.52
CA LYS A 30 13.07 14.15 -13.13
C LYS A 30 12.48 14.08 -11.72
N TYR A 31 12.45 12.91 -11.10
CA TYR A 31 11.75 12.70 -9.83
C TYR A 31 12.76 12.46 -8.70
N ASP A 32 12.76 13.36 -7.73
CA ASP A 32 13.52 13.20 -6.48
C ASP A 32 12.76 12.28 -5.51
N THR A 33 12.91 10.97 -5.71
CA THR A 33 12.32 9.91 -4.89
C THR A 33 13.23 8.69 -4.86
N ASP A 34 13.25 8.01 -3.72
CA ASP A 34 14.00 6.77 -3.49
C ASP A 34 13.32 5.51 -4.03
N LYS A 35 12.05 5.60 -4.46
CA LYS A 35 11.32 4.51 -5.16
C LYS A 35 12.07 3.99 -6.39
N ILE A 36 12.90 4.84 -7.00
CA ILE A 36 13.76 4.50 -8.14
C ILE A 36 14.99 3.70 -7.68
N PRO A 37 15.91 4.23 -6.85
CA PRO A 37 17.09 3.49 -6.41
C PRO A 37 16.77 2.25 -5.55
N ASN A 38 15.64 2.23 -4.84
CA ASN A 38 15.19 1.07 -4.06
C ASN A 38 14.42 0.02 -4.89
N ASN A 39 14.26 0.24 -6.20
CA ASN A 39 13.60 -0.66 -7.14
C ASN A 39 12.12 -0.97 -6.81
N TYR A 40 11.44 -0.10 -6.06
CA TYR A 40 10.02 -0.24 -5.72
C TYR A 40 9.15 -0.18 -6.98
N LEU A 41 9.58 0.56 -8.00
CA LEU A 41 8.89 0.65 -9.28
C LEU A 41 8.72 -0.70 -9.98
N ALA A 42 9.61 -1.68 -9.78
CA ALA A 42 9.43 -3.01 -10.36
C ALA A 42 8.26 -3.78 -9.74
N VAL A 43 7.99 -3.55 -8.45
CA VAL A 43 6.83 -4.09 -7.74
C VAL A 43 5.56 -3.38 -8.21
N TYR A 44 5.58 -2.05 -8.21
CA TYR A 44 4.43 -1.24 -8.61
C TYR A 44 4.06 -1.43 -10.09
N ASP A 45 5.01 -1.56 -11.00
CA ASP A 45 4.73 -1.85 -12.41
C ASP A 45 3.89 -3.11 -12.60
N ARG A 46 4.10 -4.14 -11.78
CA ARG A 46 3.30 -5.36 -11.86
C ARG A 46 1.89 -5.17 -11.32
N LEU A 47 1.73 -4.41 -10.24
CA LEU A 47 0.46 -4.28 -9.52
C LEU A 47 -0.43 -3.18 -10.10
N PHE A 48 0.16 -2.12 -10.64
CA PHE A 48 -0.53 -0.93 -11.12
C PHE A 48 -0.83 -0.97 -12.63
N GLU A 49 -0.27 -1.92 -13.39
CA GLU A 49 -0.49 -2.04 -14.83
C GLU A 49 -1.98 -1.96 -15.24
N PRO A 50 -2.91 -2.66 -14.55
CA PRO A 50 -4.33 -2.62 -14.93
C PRO A 50 -5.02 -1.27 -14.65
N LEU A 51 -4.34 -0.36 -13.95
CA LEU A 51 -4.87 0.91 -13.48
C LEU A 51 -4.36 2.12 -14.28
N ILE A 52 -3.31 1.97 -15.09
CA ILE A 52 -2.59 3.09 -15.72
C ILE A 52 -3.53 4.08 -16.43
N ASP A 53 -4.44 3.58 -17.28
CA ASP A 53 -5.30 4.42 -18.12
C ASP A 53 -6.66 4.76 -17.47
N ARG A 54 -6.86 4.39 -16.20
CA ARG A 54 -8.06 4.67 -15.42
C ARG A 54 -7.94 6.02 -14.68
N PRO A 55 -9.06 6.67 -14.32
CA PRO A 55 -9.06 7.88 -13.52
C PRO A 55 -8.80 7.57 -12.03
N VAL A 56 -7.59 7.09 -11.74
CA VAL A 56 -7.16 6.63 -10.40
C VAL A 56 -7.20 7.77 -9.37
N LYS A 57 -7.74 7.49 -8.19
CA LYS A 57 -7.56 8.33 -7.00
C LYS A 57 -6.49 7.68 -6.12
N LEU A 58 -5.36 8.36 -5.96
CA LEU A 58 -4.23 7.86 -5.17
C LEU A 58 -3.96 8.79 -3.99
N LEU A 59 -3.78 8.22 -2.80
CA LEU A 59 -3.26 8.92 -1.62
C LEU A 59 -1.89 8.35 -1.26
N GLU A 60 -0.89 9.21 -1.09
CA GLU A 60 0.41 8.87 -0.51
C GLU A 60 0.55 9.57 0.85
N LEU A 61 0.85 8.81 1.89
CA LEU A 61 1.25 9.30 3.20
C LEU A 61 2.77 9.36 3.19
N GLY A 62 3.34 10.53 3.48
CA GLY A 62 4.74 10.85 3.24
C GLY A 62 4.93 11.54 1.89
N VAL A 63 5.41 12.78 1.92
CA VAL A 63 5.59 13.62 0.73
C VAL A 63 7.04 14.08 0.60
N ARG A 64 7.67 14.50 1.70
CA ARG A 64 9.01 15.10 1.72
C ARG A 64 9.09 16.25 0.69
N THR A 65 9.82 16.07 -0.42
CA THR A 65 9.99 17.05 -1.50
C THR A 65 8.94 16.93 -2.64
N GLY A 66 8.05 15.93 -2.56
CA GLY A 66 6.97 15.68 -3.52
C GLY A 66 7.40 14.99 -4.82
N GLY A 67 8.60 14.42 -4.87
CA GLY A 67 9.09 13.71 -6.07
C GLY A 67 8.25 12.48 -6.44
N SER A 68 7.85 11.68 -5.45
CA SER A 68 6.97 10.52 -5.65
C SER A 68 5.57 10.93 -6.11
N LEU A 69 5.00 12.00 -5.55
CA LEU A 69 3.70 12.52 -6.01
C LEU A 69 3.72 12.90 -7.50
N ARG A 70 4.79 13.56 -7.98
CA ARG A 70 4.96 13.89 -9.40
C ARG A 70 5.17 12.65 -10.26
N LEU A 71 5.92 11.67 -9.76
CA LEU A 71 6.08 10.37 -10.39
C LEU A 71 4.71 9.70 -10.58
N TRP A 72 3.87 9.62 -9.54
CA TRP A 72 2.53 9.01 -9.62
C TRP A 72 1.57 9.78 -10.52
N ARG A 73 1.64 11.11 -10.51
CA ARG A 73 0.86 11.99 -11.41
C ARG A 73 1.13 11.68 -12.89
N ASP A 74 2.38 11.37 -13.24
CA ASP A 74 2.80 11.07 -14.61
C ASP A 74 2.66 9.58 -14.95
N TYR A 75 2.82 8.72 -13.94
CA TYR A 75 2.56 7.28 -14.02
C TYR A 75 1.11 7.03 -14.44
N PHE A 76 0.16 7.69 -13.78
CA PHE A 76 -1.27 7.63 -14.07
C PHE A 76 -1.74 8.94 -14.74
N PRO A 77 -1.77 9.03 -16.08
CA PRO A 77 -2.05 10.30 -16.78
C PRO A 77 -3.43 10.91 -16.49
N ARG A 78 -4.38 10.13 -15.97
CA ARG A 78 -5.75 10.55 -15.66
C ARG A 78 -6.05 10.60 -14.16
N SER A 79 -5.04 10.46 -13.30
CA SER A 79 -5.24 10.39 -11.85
C SER A 79 -5.42 11.74 -11.19
N ILE A 80 -6.01 11.71 -9.99
CA ILE A 80 -5.79 12.73 -8.97
C ILE A 80 -4.93 12.12 -7.87
N ILE A 81 -3.86 12.82 -7.50
CA ILE A 81 -2.91 12.42 -6.47
C ILE A 81 -3.11 13.33 -5.25
N ALA A 82 -3.23 12.74 -4.08
CA ALA A 82 -3.16 13.42 -2.80
C ALA A 82 -1.91 12.98 -2.04
N GLY A 83 -1.26 13.92 -1.36
CA GLY A 83 -0.15 13.68 -0.45
C GLY A 83 -0.46 14.24 0.94
N LEU A 84 -0.16 13.50 1.99
CA LEU A 84 -0.21 13.97 3.37
C LEU A 84 1.16 13.83 4.01
N ASP A 85 1.68 14.89 4.62
CA ASP A 85 2.94 14.87 5.36
C ASP A 85 2.85 15.71 6.63
N LEU A 86 3.61 15.34 7.66
CA LEU A 86 3.69 16.12 8.89
C LEU A 86 4.31 17.51 8.63
N GLU A 87 5.32 17.55 7.78
CA GLU A 87 6.06 18.78 7.40
C GLU A 87 6.53 18.69 5.94
N PRO A 88 5.65 18.94 4.96
CA PRO A 88 6.03 18.91 3.55
C PRO A 88 7.08 19.98 3.23
N GLN A 89 8.12 19.59 2.48
CA GLN A 89 9.28 20.44 2.19
C GLN A 89 9.15 21.21 0.87
N GLY A 90 10.03 22.20 0.69
CA GLY A 90 9.99 23.38 -0.21
C GLY A 90 9.81 23.19 -1.74
N GLY A 91 9.22 22.09 -2.20
CA GLY A 91 8.75 21.87 -3.56
C GLY A 91 7.39 21.17 -3.68
N ALA A 92 6.81 20.67 -2.58
CA ALA A 92 5.49 20.05 -2.58
C ALA A 92 4.42 21.15 -2.69
N ARG A 93 3.87 21.35 -3.89
CA ARG A 93 2.87 22.38 -4.17
C ARG A 93 1.60 21.75 -4.73
N ARG A 94 0.46 22.37 -4.46
CA ARG A 94 -0.78 22.02 -5.15
C ARG A 94 -0.63 22.31 -6.65
N GLU A 95 -1.03 21.35 -7.45
CA GLU A 95 -1.17 21.44 -8.91
C GLU A 95 -2.57 20.94 -9.28
N GLU A 96 -2.98 21.08 -10.55
CA GLU A 96 -4.33 20.70 -11.01
C GLU A 96 -4.73 19.26 -10.62
N ARG A 97 -3.78 18.31 -10.68
CA ARG A 97 -4.00 16.89 -10.34
C ARG A 97 -3.25 16.43 -9.09
N LEU A 98 -2.69 17.35 -8.31
CA LEU A 98 -1.84 17.05 -7.17
C LEU A 98 -2.24 17.92 -5.98
N HIS A 99 -2.74 17.30 -4.93
CA HIS A 99 -3.18 17.95 -3.69
C HIS A 99 -2.21 17.59 -2.57
N VAL A 100 -1.75 18.59 -1.82
CA VAL A 100 -0.87 18.37 -0.65
C VAL A 100 -1.58 18.88 0.60
N TYR A 101 -1.49 18.09 1.67
CA TYR A 101 -2.03 18.36 2.99
C TYR A 101 -0.92 18.24 4.02
N GLN A 102 -1.08 19.00 5.11
CA GLN A 102 -0.17 18.95 6.24
C GLN A 102 -0.88 18.36 7.46
N GLY A 103 -0.26 17.39 8.12
CA GLY A 103 -0.76 16.77 9.34
C GLY A 103 -0.18 15.38 9.58
N ALA A 104 -0.52 14.80 10.75
CA ALA A 104 -0.07 13.47 11.13
C ALA A 104 -0.83 12.38 10.35
N GLN A 105 -0.14 11.29 9.98
CA GLN A 105 -0.74 10.19 9.22
C GLN A 105 -1.83 9.45 10.02
N GLU A 106 -1.76 9.49 11.34
CA GLU A 106 -2.72 8.88 12.27
C GLU A 106 -3.92 9.77 12.61
N ASP A 107 -3.98 11.01 12.10
CA ASP A 107 -5.16 11.88 12.26
C ASP A 107 -6.30 11.39 11.35
N VAL A 108 -7.09 10.46 11.87
CA VAL A 108 -8.25 9.88 11.17
C VAL A 108 -9.30 10.91 10.75
N SER A 109 -9.39 12.04 11.46
CA SER A 109 -10.32 13.12 11.08
C SER A 109 -9.79 13.85 9.85
N LEU A 110 -8.49 14.14 9.79
CA LEU A 110 -7.85 14.69 8.60
C LEU A 110 -7.92 13.72 7.42
N LEU A 111 -7.61 12.45 7.62
CA LEU A 111 -7.71 11.42 6.57
C LEU A 111 -9.11 11.37 5.96
N SER A 112 -10.16 11.42 6.79
CA SER A 112 -11.54 11.44 6.32
C SER A 112 -11.90 12.72 5.54
N ARG A 113 -11.35 13.88 5.94
CA ARG A 113 -11.53 15.13 5.20
C ARG A 113 -10.85 15.07 3.83
N ILE A 114 -9.63 14.54 3.76
CA ILE A 114 -8.89 14.37 2.50
C ILE A 114 -9.66 13.43 1.56
N ALA A 115 -10.15 12.30 2.07
CA ALA A 115 -10.97 11.37 1.31
C ALA A 115 -12.22 12.05 0.75
N ALA A 116 -12.95 12.80 1.57
CA ALA A 116 -14.15 13.52 1.13
C ALA A 116 -13.85 14.58 0.03
N GLU A 117 -12.70 15.26 0.08
CA GLU A 117 -12.32 16.26 -0.93
C GLU A 117 -11.85 15.61 -2.25
N VAL A 118 -11.00 14.59 -2.18
CA VAL A 118 -10.25 14.07 -3.34
C VAL A 118 -10.89 12.83 -3.96
N ALA A 119 -11.49 11.99 -3.13
CA ALA A 119 -11.91 10.63 -3.45
C ALA A 119 -13.20 10.26 -2.68
N PRO A 120 -14.33 10.96 -2.90
CA PRO A 120 -15.57 10.73 -2.16
C PRO A 120 -16.14 9.31 -2.35
N ASP A 121 -15.82 8.66 -3.48
CA ASP A 121 -16.15 7.26 -3.77
C ASP A 121 -15.04 6.28 -3.34
N GLY A 122 -14.07 6.75 -2.57
CA GLY A 122 -12.89 6.01 -2.10
C GLY A 122 -11.67 6.14 -3.01
N PHE A 123 -10.51 5.78 -2.45
CA PHE A 123 -9.23 5.67 -3.15
C PHE A 123 -9.12 4.34 -3.90
N ASP A 124 -8.50 4.39 -5.08
CA ASP A 124 -8.11 3.19 -5.80
C ASP A 124 -6.77 2.64 -5.26
N ILE A 125 -5.90 3.55 -4.81
CA ILE A 125 -4.57 3.23 -4.28
C ILE A 125 -4.27 4.11 -3.06
N VAL A 126 -3.74 3.50 -2.01
CA VAL A 126 -3.11 4.20 -0.88
C VAL A 126 -1.68 3.67 -0.71
N ILE A 127 -0.72 4.56 -0.47
CA ILE A 127 0.68 4.22 -0.19
C ILE A 127 1.06 4.87 1.15
N ASP A 128 1.53 4.08 2.11
CA ASP A 128 2.11 4.55 3.37
C ASP A 128 3.64 4.49 3.28
N ASP A 129 4.25 5.65 3.07
CA ASP A 129 5.70 5.92 2.98
C ASP A 129 6.07 7.08 3.93
N ALA A 130 5.51 7.05 5.14
CA ALA A 130 5.56 8.17 6.09
C ALA A 130 6.54 7.91 7.24
N SER A 131 6.04 7.60 8.43
CA SER A 131 6.88 7.46 9.63
C SER A 131 7.64 6.14 9.71
N HIS A 132 7.18 5.11 9.01
CA HIS A 132 7.65 3.73 9.12
C HIS A 132 7.64 3.22 10.59
N VAL A 133 6.65 3.65 11.37
CA VAL A 133 6.41 3.21 12.75
C VAL A 133 5.02 2.58 12.81
N ALA A 134 4.91 1.41 13.42
CA ALA A 134 3.67 0.64 13.34
C ALA A 134 2.46 1.29 13.99
N ALA A 135 2.62 2.05 15.08
CA ALA A 135 1.47 2.68 15.72
C ALA A 135 0.72 3.65 14.79
N PRO A 136 1.40 4.64 14.17
CA PRO A 136 0.74 5.51 13.19
C PRO A 136 0.37 4.78 11.90
N THR A 137 1.22 3.89 11.35
CA THR A 137 0.89 3.10 10.14
C THR A 137 -0.32 2.19 10.34
N ARG A 138 -0.47 1.56 11.50
CA ARG A 138 -1.64 0.74 11.83
C ARG A 138 -2.91 1.59 11.85
N THR A 139 -2.83 2.79 12.42
CA THR A 139 -3.96 3.71 12.53
C THR A 139 -4.40 4.20 11.16
N SER A 140 -3.47 4.67 10.33
CA SER A 140 -3.75 5.07 8.94
C SER A 140 -4.27 3.90 8.11
N PHE A 141 -3.64 2.73 8.21
CA PHE A 141 -4.02 1.53 7.47
C PHE A 141 -5.47 1.15 7.73
N TRP A 142 -5.85 0.85 8.97
CA TRP A 142 -7.20 0.35 9.24
C TRP A 142 -8.27 1.40 8.97
N HIS A 143 -8.00 2.67 9.30
CA HIS A 143 -8.94 3.75 9.03
C HIS A 143 -9.21 3.92 7.53
N LEU A 144 -8.16 4.00 6.71
CA LEU A 144 -8.32 4.17 5.26
C LEU A 144 -8.81 2.90 4.60
N PHE A 145 -8.32 1.73 5.01
CA PHE A 145 -8.72 0.44 4.45
C PHE A 145 -10.21 0.18 4.64
N ASP A 146 -10.74 0.34 5.87
CA ASP A 146 -12.13 0.01 6.15
C ASP A 146 -13.08 1.08 5.54
N ASN A 147 -12.73 2.36 5.65
CA ASN A 147 -13.67 3.45 5.36
C ASN A 147 -13.48 4.10 3.98
N HIS A 148 -12.28 4.11 3.43
CA HIS A 148 -11.92 5.00 2.31
C HIS A 148 -11.22 4.30 1.14
N LEU A 149 -10.88 3.02 1.23
CA LEU A 149 -10.28 2.26 0.13
C LEU A 149 -11.38 1.55 -0.66
N LYS A 150 -11.40 1.66 -1.99
CA LYS A 150 -12.40 0.96 -2.80
C LYS A 150 -12.26 -0.56 -2.70
N ALA A 151 -13.36 -1.27 -2.94
CA ALA A 151 -13.33 -2.71 -3.17
C ALA A 151 -12.44 -3.01 -4.39
N GLY A 152 -11.48 -3.94 -4.25
CA GLY A 152 -10.40 -4.17 -5.22
C GLY A 152 -9.30 -3.11 -5.24
N GLY A 153 -9.33 -2.13 -4.33
CA GLY A 153 -8.29 -1.11 -4.16
C GLY A 153 -7.04 -1.67 -3.48
N LEU A 154 -5.92 -0.99 -3.68
CA LEU A 154 -4.60 -1.40 -3.20
C LEU A 154 -4.13 -0.52 -2.05
N PHE A 155 -3.64 -1.11 -0.96
CA PHE A 155 -2.93 -0.41 0.10
C PHE A 155 -1.49 -0.93 0.17
N ALA A 156 -0.51 -0.07 -0.11
CA ALA A 156 0.90 -0.39 0.03
C ALA A 156 1.46 0.20 1.33
N ILE A 157 2.28 -0.59 2.04
CA ILE A 157 3.09 -0.17 3.18
C ILE A 157 4.55 -0.32 2.77
N GLU A 158 5.28 0.79 2.72
CA GLU A 158 6.71 0.84 2.42
C GLU A 158 7.55 0.77 3.69
N ASP A 159 8.78 0.28 3.54
CA ASP A 159 9.81 0.17 4.56
C ASP A 159 9.41 -0.52 5.87
N TRP A 160 8.55 -1.54 5.79
CA TRP A 160 8.21 -2.35 6.97
C TRP A 160 9.42 -3.03 7.65
N GLY A 161 10.54 -3.12 6.93
CA GLY A 161 11.82 -3.62 7.45
C GLY A 161 12.47 -2.73 8.51
N THR A 162 12.03 -1.47 8.70
CA THR A 162 12.50 -0.58 9.77
C THR A 162 12.26 -1.17 11.16
N GLY A 163 11.30 -2.09 11.31
CA GLY A 163 11.13 -2.88 12.53
C GLY A 163 12.33 -3.75 12.89
N TYR A 164 13.32 -3.92 12.00
CA TYR A 164 14.59 -4.58 12.34
C TYR A 164 15.76 -3.61 12.59
N TRP A 165 15.54 -2.30 12.44
CA TRP A 165 16.62 -1.32 12.48
C TRP A 165 16.73 -0.71 13.88
N GLU A 166 17.81 -0.98 14.60
CA GLU A 166 18.06 -0.44 15.96
C GLU A 166 17.94 1.09 16.02
N ARG A 167 18.30 1.79 14.95
CA ARG A 167 18.20 3.25 14.84
C ARG A 167 16.77 3.78 14.64
N TRP A 168 15.78 2.91 14.43
CA TRP A 168 14.38 3.27 14.23
C TRP A 168 13.54 2.89 15.46
N PRO A 169 12.46 3.62 15.80
CA PRO A 169 11.71 3.39 17.04
C PRO A 169 11.30 1.93 17.27
N ASP A 170 10.76 1.28 16.25
CA ASP A 170 10.26 -0.08 16.33
C ASP A 170 11.36 -1.14 16.42
N GLY A 171 12.52 -0.90 15.79
CA GLY A 171 13.63 -1.86 15.78
C GLY A 171 14.40 -1.95 17.09
N GLN A 172 14.23 -1.00 18.00
CA GLN A 172 14.79 -1.09 19.36
C GLN A 172 14.19 -2.24 20.18
N ALA A 173 13.00 -2.72 19.81
CA ALA A 173 12.35 -3.87 20.44
C ALA A 173 12.83 -5.22 19.90
N LEU A 174 13.68 -5.24 18.87
CA LEU A 174 14.21 -6.47 18.30
C LEU A 174 15.07 -7.21 19.32
N ARG A 175 14.78 -8.49 19.53
CA ARG A 175 15.63 -9.41 20.29
C ARG A 175 16.30 -10.39 19.31
N PRO A 176 17.62 -10.29 19.10
CA PRO A 176 18.33 -11.21 18.20
C PRO A 176 18.06 -12.67 18.54
N GLY A 177 17.82 -13.49 17.51
CA GLY A 177 17.52 -14.92 17.68
C GLY A 177 16.08 -15.26 18.08
N GLN A 178 15.19 -14.27 18.23
CA GLN A 178 13.76 -14.49 18.49
C GLN A 178 12.90 -13.97 17.32
N PRO A 179 11.75 -14.60 17.04
CA PRO A 179 10.78 -14.04 16.10
C PRO A 179 10.36 -12.63 16.54
N HIS A 180 10.54 -11.64 15.66
CA HIS A 180 10.12 -10.28 15.96
C HIS A 180 8.60 -10.15 15.71
N ASN A 181 7.85 -9.80 16.76
CA ASN A 181 6.38 -9.73 16.72
C ASN A 181 5.85 -8.33 17.13
N ALA A 182 6.72 -7.32 17.14
CA ALA A 182 6.38 -5.95 17.52
C ALA A 182 6.71 -4.97 16.38
N GLY A 183 6.29 -3.72 16.54
CA GLY A 183 6.55 -2.68 15.55
C GLY A 183 6.01 -3.03 14.16
N MET A 184 6.65 -2.51 13.12
CA MET A 184 6.26 -2.74 11.72
C MET A 184 6.17 -4.23 11.38
N VAL A 185 7.05 -5.07 11.92
CA VAL A 185 7.01 -6.53 11.69
C VAL A 185 5.78 -7.15 12.34
N GLY A 186 5.43 -6.70 13.55
CA GLY A 186 4.19 -7.09 14.22
C GLY A 186 2.95 -6.69 13.42
N LEU A 187 2.94 -5.49 12.84
CA LEU A 187 1.86 -5.05 11.96
C LEU A 187 1.77 -5.92 10.70
N ILE A 188 2.88 -6.23 10.02
CA ILE A 188 2.84 -7.13 8.86
C ILE A 188 2.31 -8.51 9.22
N LYS A 189 2.65 -9.04 10.41
CA LYS A 189 2.11 -10.32 10.89
C LYS A 189 0.61 -10.24 11.17
N GLU A 190 0.14 -9.15 11.77
CA GLU A 190 -1.29 -8.87 11.94
C GLU A 190 -2.04 -8.90 10.60
N LEU A 191 -1.45 -8.36 9.52
CA LEU A 191 -2.04 -8.43 8.18
C LEU A 191 -2.02 -9.84 7.58
N VAL A 192 -0.98 -10.63 7.85
CA VAL A 192 -0.92 -12.05 7.47
C VAL A 192 -2.00 -12.84 8.19
N ASP A 193 -2.23 -12.58 9.48
CA ASP A 193 -3.28 -13.21 10.27
C ASP A 193 -4.67 -12.85 9.70
N GLU A 194 -4.91 -11.59 9.31
CA GLU A 194 -6.16 -11.20 8.64
C GLU A 194 -6.33 -11.87 7.27
N GLN A 195 -5.27 -12.03 6.47
CA GLN A 195 -5.33 -12.79 5.21
C GLN A 195 -5.75 -14.25 5.43
N GLY A 196 -5.27 -14.86 6.52
CA GLY A 196 -5.60 -16.23 6.92
C GLY A 196 -6.90 -16.38 7.72
N ALA A 197 -7.61 -15.28 8.03
CA ALA A 197 -8.75 -15.29 8.96
C ALA A 197 -9.86 -16.28 8.59
N HIS A 198 -10.04 -16.55 7.29
CA HIS A 198 -10.98 -17.57 6.84
C HIS A 198 -10.61 -18.96 7.36
N ASP A 199 -9.35 -19.36 7.33
CA ASP A 199 -8.92 -20.69 7.79
C ASP A 199 -9.12 -20.87 9.31
N ALA A 200 -9.02 -19.80 10.09
CA ALA A 200 -9.29 -19.81 11.53
C ALA A 200 -10.79 -19.93 11.86
N THR A 201 -11.67 -19.63 10.91
CA THR A 201 -13.13 -19.65 11.09
C THR A 201 -13.83 -20.62 10.15
N ARG A 202 -13.09 -21.49 9.44
CA ARG A 202 -13.70 -22.60 8.69
C ARG A 202 -14.39 -23.54 9.68
N GLY A 203 -15.66 -23.87 9.44
CA GLY A 203 -16.50 -24.73 10.28
C GLY A 203 -16.09 -26.21 10.35
N TRP A 204 -14.80 -26.50 10.58
CA TRP A 204 -14.29 -27.84 10.90
C TRP A 204 -14.85 -28.37 12.23
N TYR A 205 -15.33 -27.46 13.06
CA TYR A 205 -16.05 -27.69 14.30
C TYR A 205 -17.40 -26.97 14.15
N ASP A 206 -18.47 -27.42 14.82
CA ASP A 206 -19.82 -26.82 14.82
C ASP A 206 -19.84 -25.38 15.45
N GLU A 207 -18.93 -24.52 15.01
CA GLU A 207 -18.70 -23.16 15.48
C GLU A 207 -19.69 -22.22 14.77
N PRO A 208 -20.37 -21.33 15.50
CA PRO A 208 -21.49 -20.57 14.97
C PRO A 208 -21.12 -19.37 14.09
N TRP A 209 -19.83 -19.14 13.81
CA TRP A 209 -19.39 -18.03 12.96
C TRP A 209 -18.31 -18.45 11.95
N GLU A 210 -18.60 -18.20 10.67
CA GLU A 210 -17.61 -18.21 9.60
C GLU A 210 -17.43 -16.77 9.12
N ARG A 211 -16.18 -16.32 8.96
CA ARG A 211 -15.91 -15.05 8.26
C ARG A 211 -14.82 -15.22 7.24
N ASP A 212 -15.04 -14.62 6.09
CA ASP A 212 -14.02 -14.46 5.08
C ASP A 212 -12.96 -13.43 5.51
N SER A 213 -11.75 -13.54 4.95
CA SER A 213 -10.77 -12.45 5.07
C SER A 213 -11.31 -11.19 4.42
N ARG A 214 -11.04 -10.01 5.00
CA ARG A 214 -11.30 -8.73 4.33
C ARG A 214 -10.36 -8.48 3.14
N PHE A 215 -9.30 -9.28 3.02
CA PHE A 215 -8.29 -9.15 1.97
C PHE A 215 -8.59 -10.12 0.82
N GLU A 216 -8.51 -9.62 -0.41
CA GLU A 216 -8.43 -10.47 -1.60
C GLU A 216 -7.06 -11.14 -1.67
N SER A 217 -6.00 -10.36 -1.42
CA SER A 217 -4.64 -10.85 -1.39
C SER A 217 -3.72 -9.93 -0.57
N ILE A 218 -2.60 -10.48 -0.12
CA ILE A 218 -1.43 -9.74 0.36
C ILE A 218 -0.22 -10.16 -0.48
N PHE A 219 0.46 -9.18 -1.07
CA PHE A 219 1.73 -9.35 -1.77
C PHE A 219 2.85 -8.80 -0.89
N LEU A 220 3.71 -9.68 -0.37
CA LEU A 220 4.78 -9.31 0.54
C LEU A 220 6.14 -9.59 -0.10
N VAL A 221 6.97 -8.55 -0.18
CA VAL A 221 8.35 -8.61 -0.66
C VAL A 221 9.27 -7.84 0.28
N SER A 222 10.56 -7.81 -0.04
CA SER A 222 11.53 -6.96 0.66
C SER A 222 11.02 -5.52 0.69
N SER A 223 10.87 -4.99 1.91
CA SER A 223 10.44 -3.61 2.22
C SER A 223 9.04 -3.18 1.80
N ILE A 224 8.28 -3.92 0.98
CA ILE A 224 6.91 -3.54 0.60
C ILE A 224 5.93 -4.65 0.95
N ALA A 225 4.80 -4.28 1.57
CA ALA A 225 3.61 -5.10 1.66
C ALA A 225 2.46 -4.42 0.94
N VAL A 226 1.77 -5.12 0.02
CA VAL A 226 0.60 -4.58 -0.69
C VAL A 226 -0.62 -5.45 -0.41
N VAL A 227 -1.64 -4.87 0.20
CA VAL A 227 -2.93 -5.53 0.47
C VAL A 227 -3.94 -5.11 -0.59
N THR A 228 -4.69 -6.07 -1.13
CA THR A 228 -5.85 -5.80 -2.00
C THR A 228 -7.14 -5.96 -1.19
N ARG A 229 -7.99 -4.93 -1.14
CA ARG A 229 -9.30 -5.02 -0.49
C ARG A 229 -10.22 -5.96 -1.26
N ARG A 230 -10.88 -6.88 -0.56
CA ARG A 230 -11.85 -7.80 -1.18
C ARG A 230 -13.02 -7.05 -1.83
N ARG A 231 -13.46 -7.55 -2.99
CA ARG A 231 -14.58 -7.03 -3.77
C ARG A 231 -15.94 -7.34 -3.16
#